data_AF-A0A9Q1FSL5-F1
#
_entry.id   AF-A0A9Q1FSL5-F1
#
_cell.length_a   1.000
_cell.length_b   1.000
_cell.length_c   1.000
_cell.angle_alpha   90.00
_cell.angle_beta   90.00
_cell.angle_gamma   90.00
#
_symmetry.space_group_name_H-M   'P 1'
#
loop_
_entity.id
_entity.type
_entity.pdbx_description
1 polymer ?
#
loop_
_entity_poly.entity_id
_entity_poly.type
_entity_poly.pdbx_seq_one_letter_code
_entity_poly.pdbx_strand_id
1 'polypeptide(L)'
;MCRRRATVSGLEKGETYVFRVRAVNAQGLGKASDDSEPVCVKTLPGTKEIHCGVDEETGDIFMSFEACEMNEISEFIWSKSYKEVADSPRVKIETKGNCSKLTFTILTKMIWGHSPLQ
;
A
#
# COMPACT_ATOMS: atom_id res chain seq x y z
N MET A 1 5.01 24.04 9.14
CA MET A 1 4.53 22.67 8.82
C MET A 1 5.70 21.85 8.28
N CYS A 2 6.02 20.70 8.88
CA CYS A 2 7.04 19.77 8.36
C CYS A 2 6.35 18.70 7.51
N ARG A 3 6.59 18.69 6.18
CA ARG A 3 6.15 17.58 5.32
C ARG A 3 7.15 16.45 5.46
N ARG A 4 6.71 15.29 5.95
CA ARG A 4 7.54 14.07 6.06
C ARG A 4 7.63 13.26 4.76
N ARG A 5 7.01 13.75 3.68
CA ARG A 5 6.97 13.06 2.37
C ARG A 5 7.13 14.06 1.23
N ALA A 6 7.86 13.64 0.20
CA ALA A 6 7.93 14.28 -1.11
C ALA A 6 7.62 13.24 -2.19
N THR A 7 6.95 13.67 -3.25
CA THR A 7 6.73 12.87 -4.46
C THR A 7 7.59 13.47 -5.56
N VAL A 8 8.45 12.65 -6.17
CA VAL A 8 9.28 13.04 -7.31
C VAL A 8 8.64 12.46 -8.57
N SER A 9 8.33 13.32 -9.54
CA SER A 9 7.71 12.97 -10.82
C SER A 9 8.70 13.13 -11.97
N GLY A 10 8.39 12.56 -13.13
CA GLY A 10 9.21 12.71 -14.34
C GLY A 10 10.49 11.87 -14.33
N LEU A 11 10.49 10.74 -13.62
CA LEU A 11 11.59 9.79 -13.67
C LEU A 11 11.51 8.93 -14.94
N GLU A 12 12.66 8.65 -15.54
CA GLU A 12 12.75 7.85 -16.77
C GLU A 12 12.83 6.35 -16.46
N LYS A 13 12.11 5.53 -17.22
CA LYS A 13 12.12 4.08 -17.06
C LYS A 13 13.50 3.51 -17.43
N GLY A 14 14.03 2.63 -16.59
CA GLY A 14 15.33 1.97 -16.77
C GLY A 14 16.48 2.71 -16.08
N GLU A 15 16.31 4.00 -15.79
CA GLU A 15 17.31 4.81 -15.12
C GLU A 15 17.39 4.55 -13.63
N THR A 16 18.56 4.78 -13.05
CA THR A 16 18.83 4.61 -11.62
C THR A 16 19.06 5.97 -10.97
N TYR A 17 18.33 6.25 -9.90
CA TYR A 17 18.37 7.53 -9.18
C TYR A 17 18.81 7.33 -7.73
N VAL A 18 19.54 8.31 -7.20
CA VAL A 18 19.82 8.49 -5.78
C VAL A 18 19.16 9.77 -5.29
N PHE A 19 18.64 9.76 -4.08
CA PHE A 19 17.93 10.90 -3.50
C PHE A 19 18.71 11.48 -2.32
N ARG A 20 18.70 12.81 -2.21
CA ARG A 20 19.21 13.56 -1.05
C ARG A 20 18.16 14.55 -0.56
N VAL A 21 18.20 14.84 0.74
CA VAL A 21 17.31 15.82 1.37
C VAL A 21 18.12 16.99 1.90
N ARG A 22 17.60 18.21 1.72
CA ARG A 22 18.15 19.44 2.31
C ARG A 22 17.08 20.14 3.12
N ALA A 23 17.42 20.59 4.31
CA ALA A 23 16.57 21.49 5.08
C ALA A 23 16.66 22.91 4.51
N VAL A 24 15.54 23.64 4.52
CA VAL A 24 15.47 25.06 4.17
C VAL A 24 14.87 25.80 5.36
N ASN A 25 15.55 26.85 5.83
CA ASN A 25 15.04 27.76 6.85
C ASN A 25 15.18 29.22 6.38
N ALA A 26 14.81 30.19 7.23
CA ALA A 26 14.90 31.61 6.90
C ALA A 26 16.33 32.12 6.61
N GLN A 27 17.35 31.40 7.06
CA GLN A 27 18.76 31.72 6.82
C GLN A 27 19.32 31.01 5.57
N GLY A 28 18.51 30.17 4.90
CA GLY A 28 18.84 29.53 3.64
C GLY A 28 18.84 28.01 3.67
N LEU A 29 19.63 27.42 2.77
CA LEU A 29 19.74 25.98 2.57
C LEU A 29 20.76 25.35 3.52
N GLY A 30 20.33 24.33 4.26
CA GLY A 30 21.22 23.48 5.03
C GLY A 30 22.07 22.55 4.18
N LYS A 31 22.98 21.82 4.86
CA LYS A 31 23.77 20.73 4.28
C LYS A 31 22.83 19.62 3.76
N ALA A 32 23.22 18.99 2.66
CA ALA A 32 22.53 17.80 2.17
C ALA A 32 22.77 16.59 3.09
N SER A 33 21.78 15.70 3.15
CA SER A 33 21.95 14.35 3.67
C SER A 33 22.95 13.56 2.83
N ASP A 34 23.35 12.40 3.35
CA ASP A 34 23.99 11.36 2.54
C ASP A 34 23.03 10.87 1.43
N ASP A 35 23.62 10.26 0.41
CA ASP A 35 22.89 9.63 -0.68
C ASP A 35 22.01 8.49 -0.16
N SER A 36 20.79 8.37 -0.69
CA SER A 36 20.01 7.14 -0.54
C SER A 36 20.68 5.98 -1.27
N GLU A 37 20.25 4.76 -0.97
CA GLU A 37 20.54 3.63 -1.85
C GLU A 37 20.01 3.91 -3.27
N PRO A 38 20.70 3.44 -4.33
CA PRO A 38 20.26 3.63 -5.70
C PRO A 38 18.95 2.90 -5.99
N VAL A 39 17.98 3.60 -6.58
CA VAL A 39 16.68 3.05 -6.96
C VAL A 39 16.54 3.06 -8.48
N CYS A 40 16.43 1.88 -9.08
CA CYS A 40 16.16 1.74 -10.51
C CYS A 40 14.65 1.83 -10.79
N VAL A 41 14.28 2.69 -11.74
CA VAL A 41 12.89 2.89 -12.14
C VAL A 41 12.47 1.76 -13.06
N LYS A 42 11.79 0.76 -12.49
CA LYS A 42 11.30 -0.39 -13.24
C LYS A 42 9.78 -0.46 -13.15
N THR A 43 9.14 -0.55 -14.31
CA THR A 43 7.80 -1.14 -14.44
C THR A 43 7.98 -2.53 -15.03
N LEU A 44 7.79 -3.56 -14.22
CA LEU A 44 7.82 -4.93 -14.73
C LEU A 44 6.61 -5.12 -15.66
N PRO A 45 6.80 -5.59 -16.90
CA PRO A 45 5.68 -5.88 -17.79
C PRO A 45 4.69 -6.81 -17.08
N GLY A 46 3.41 -6.44 -17.01
CA GLY A 46 2.40 -7.23 -16.30
C GLY A 46 2.20 -6.86 -14.82
N THR A 47 2.94 -5.88 -14.27
CA THR A 47 2.64 -5.32 -12.94
C THR A 47 1.24 -4.75 -12.93
N LYS A 48 0.37 -5.28 -12.07
CA LYS A 48 -0.99 -4.77 -11.88
C LYS A 48 -1.00 -3.74 -10.76
N GLU A 49 -1.82 -2.71 -10.89
CA GLU A 49 -2.12 -1.82 -9.77
C GLU A 49 -2.92 -2.57 -8.70
N ILE A 50 -2.98 -2.00 -7.49
CA ILE A 50 -3.87 -2.52 -6.45
C ILE A 50 -5.31 -2.40 -6.95
N HIS A 51 -5.96 -3.54 -7.11
CA HIS A 51 -7.38 -3.60 -7.39
C HIS A 51 -8.17 -3.49 -6.08
N CYS A 52 -9.26 -2.74 -6.07
CA CYS A 52 -10.12 -2.60 -4.90
C CYS A 52 -11.58 -2.85 -5.29
N GLY A 53 -12.35 -3.35 -4.33
CA GLY A 53 -13.74 -3.69 -4.55
C GLY A 53 -14.52 -3.89 -3.26
N VAL A 54 -15.80 -4.18 -3.42
CA VAL A 54 -16.70 -4.60 -2.36
C VAL A 54 -17.14 -6.02 -2.68
N ASP A 55 -17.02 -6.92 -1.72
CA ASP A 55 -17.53 -8.28 -1.84
C ASP A 55 -19.05 -8.24 -1.84
N GLU A 56 -19.68 -8.70 -2.92
CA GLU A 56 -21.13 -8.55 -3.13
C GLU A 56 -21.97 -9.38 -2.14
N GLU A 57 -21.43 -10.48 -1.62
CA GLU A 57 -22.13 -11.37 -0.69
C GLU A 57 -22.04 -10.88 0.76
N THR A 58 -20.85 -10.47 1.18
CA THR A 58 -20.57 -10.07 2.57
C THR A 58 -20.71 -8.56 2.78
N GLY A 59 -20.52 -7.75 1.73
CA GLY A 59 -20.43 -6.30 1.80
C GLY A 59 -19.04 -5.80 2.23
N ASP A 60 -18.07 -6.69 2.42
CA ASP A 60 -16.73 -6.32 2.91
C ASP A 60 -15.91 -5.60 1.83
N ILE A 61 -15.15 -4.59 2.23
CA ILE A 61 -14.26 -3.87 1.31
C ILE A 61 -12.94 -4.63 1.22
N PHE A 62 -12.42 -4.83 0.01
CA PHE A 62 -11.11 -5.46 -0.16
C PHE A 62 -10.18 -4.66 -1.07
N MET A 63 -8.88 -4.89 -0.86
CA MET A 63 -7.78 -4.47 -1.71
C MET A 63 -7.00 -5.72 -2.09
N SER A 64 -6.72 -5.94 -3.36
CA SER A 64 -5.98 -7.09 -3.87
C SER A 64 -4.84 -6.63 -4.76
N PHE A 65 -3.67 -7.22 -4.57
CA PHE A 65 -2.49 -6.97 -5.37
C PHE A 65 -1.92 -8.29 -5.88
N GLU A 66 -1.53 -8.31 -7.15
CA GLU A 66 -0.90 -9.45 -7.80
C GLU A 66 0.51 -9.04 -8.25
N ALA A 67 1.51 -9.68 -7.65
CA ALA A 67 2.90 -9.50 -8.06
C ALA A 67 3.14 -10.22 -9.40
N CYS A 68 3.77 -9.51 -10.34
CA CYS A 68 4.13 -10.10 -11.64
C CYS A 68 5.35 -11.02 -11.55
N GLU A 69 6.22 -10.81 -10.55
CA GLU A 69 7.37 -11.64 -10.25
C GLU A 69 7.41 -11.87 -8.74
N MET A 70 7.76 -13.09 -8.32
CA MET A 70 8.07 -13.43 -6.94
C MET A 70 9.34 -14.27 -6.89
N ASN A 71 10.06 -14.14 -5.78
CA ASN A 71 11.13 -15.04 -5.39
C ASN A 71 10.87 -15.58 -3.98
N GLU A 72 11.74 -16.46 -3.49
CA GLU A 72 11.59 -17.14 -2.20
C GLU A 72 11.59 -16.20 -0.98
N ILE A 73 12.11 -14.98 -1.13
CA ILE A 73 12.17 -13.97 -0.06
C ILE A 73 11.13 -12.85 -0.24
N SER A 74 10.22 -12.98 -1.21
CA SER A 74 9.19 -11.96 -1.47
C SER A 74 8.11 -12.00 -0.40
N GLU A 75 7.85 -10.87 0.25
CA GLU A 75 6.83 -10.71 1.28
C GLU A 75 5.80 -9.65 0.88
N PHE A 76 4.53 -9.89 1.19
CA PHE A 76 3.46 -8.90 1.02
C PHE A 76 3.16 -8.24 2.35
N ILE A 77 3.35 -6.92 2.41
CA ILE A 77 3.10 -6.13 3.62
C ILE A 77 2.06 -5.06 3.30
N TRP A 78 0.90 -5.15 3.96
CA TRP A 78 -0.13 -4.12 3.89
C TRP A 78 0.09 -3.10 5.01
N SER A 79 0.23 -1.84 4.63
CA SER A 79 0.49 -0.74 5.57
C SER A 79 -0.50 0.39 5.40
N LYS A 80 -0.96 0.96 6.52
CA LYS A 80 -1.71 2.21 6.56
C LYS A 80 -0.89 3.24 7.32
N SER A 81 -0.61 4.38 6.68
CA SER A 81 0.19 5.44 7.30
C SER A 81 1.55 4.94 7.82
N TYR A 82 2.20 4.05 7.06
CA TYR A 82 3.51 3.45 7.37
C TYR A 82 3.52 2.54 8.62
N LYS A 83 2.35 2.13 9.10
CA LYS A 83 2.21 1.08 10.10
C LYS A 83 1.56 -0.12 9.45
N GLU A 84 2.15 -1.28 9.68
CA GLU A 84 1.59 -2.55 9.23
C GLU A 84 0.18 -2.75 9.81
N VAL A 85 -0.72 -3.30 9.00
CA VAL A 85 -2.14 -3.45 9.36
C VAL A 85 -2.43 -4.83 9.99
N ALA A 86 -1.41 -5.66 10.22
CA ALA A 86 -1.54 -7.07 10.62
C ALA A 86 -2.29 -7.32 11.95
N ASP A 87 -2.42 -6.31 12.83
CA ASP A 87 -2.90 -6.52 14.21
C ASP A 87 -4.35 -6.05 14.49
N SER A 88 -5.20 -5.89 13.46
CA SER A 88 -6.59 -5.41 13.65
C SER A 88 -7.62 -6.52 13.49
N PRO A 89 -8.58 -6.69 14.42
CA PRO A 89 -9.65 -7.70 14.31
C PRO A 89 -10.65 -7.42 13.18
N ARG A 90 -10.59 -6.24 12.55
CA ARG A 90 -11.43 -5.85 11.41
C ARG A 90 -10.74 -6.06 10.07
N VAL A 91 -9.54 -6.65 10.10
CA VAL A 91 -8.70 -6.78 8.91
C VAL A 91 -8.28 -8.23 8.77
N LYS A 92 -8.48 -8.76 7.57
CA LYS A 92 -8.04 -10.10 7.18
C LYS A 92 -7.08 -9.97 6.00
N ILE A 93 -5.90 -10.57 6.12
CA ILE A 93 -4.92 -10.65 5.03
C ILE A 93 -4.84 -12.11 4.58
N GLU A 94 -5.00 -12.33 3.29
CA GLU A 94 -4.90 -13.64 2.65
C GLU A 94 -3.91 -13.55 1.49
N THR A 95 -2.92 -14.43 1.48
CA THR A 95 -1.95 -14.52 0.38
C THR A 95 -2.02 -15.91 -0.24
N LYS A 96 -2.17 -15.98 -1.56
CA LYS A 96 -2.19 -17.23 -2.34
C LYS A 96 -1.37 -17.05 -3.59
N GLY A 97 -0.26 -17.79 -3.69
CA GLY A 97 0.67 -17.66 -4.81
C GLY A 97 1.21 -16.23 -4.88
N ASN A 98 1.04 -15.59 -6.04
CA ASN A 98 1.46 -14.22 -6.30
C ASN A 98 0.41 -13.15 -5.95
N CYS A 99 -0.72 -13.53 -5.37
CA CYS A 99 -1.79 -12.61 -5.02
C CYS A 99 -1.88 -12.45 -3.50
N SER A 100 -1.97 -11.20 -3.04
CA SER A 100 -2.31 -10.86 -1.66
C SER A 100 -3.59 -10.01 -1.63
N LYS A 101 -4.50 -10.34 -0.73
CA LYS A 101 -5.79 -9.67 -0.53
C LYS A 101 -5.91 -9.21 0.92
N LEU A 102 -6.11 -7.91 1.11
CA LEU A 102 -6.48 -7.27 2.36
C LEU A 102 -7.98 -7.02 2.36
N THR A 103 -8.71 -7.56 3.32
CA THR A 103 -10.15 -7.38 3.47
C THR A 103 -10.45 -6.63 4.77
N PHE A 104 -11.26 -5.59 4.69
CA PHE A 104 -11.81 -4.84 5.81
C PHE A 104 -13.21 -5.37 6.09
N THR A 105 -13.37 -6.09 7.19
CA THR A 105 -14.66 -6.64 7.58
C THR A 105 -15.56 -5.55 8.15
N ILE A 106 -16.73 -5.38 7.55
CA ILE A 106 -17.74 -4.42 7.98
C ILE A 106 -18.67 -5.12 8.98
N LEU A 107 -18.55 -4.79 10.26
CA LEU A 107 -19.32 -5.41 11.35
C LEU A 107 -20.78 -4.93 11.47
N THR A 108 -21.35 -4.33 10.42
CA THR A 108 -22.74 -3.85 10.41
C THR A 108 -23.60 -4.65 9.44
N LYS A 109 -23.71 -5.96 9.64
CA LYS A 109 -24.97 -6.65 9.31
C LYS A 109 -25.99 -6.24 10.39
N MET A 110 -26.65 -5.10 10.18
CA MET A 110 -27.94 -4.84 10.83
C MET A 110 -28.89 -5.91 10.34
N ILE A 111 -28.99 -6.99 11.11
CA ILE A 111 -30.00 -8.04 10.93
C ILE A 111 -31.35 -7.34 11.09
N TRP A 112 -32.00 -6.96 9.98
CA TRP A 112 -33.44 -6.72 10.00
C TRP A 112 -34.08 -8.09 10.17
N GLY A 113 -34.20 -8.51 11.44
CA GLY A 113 -34.97 -9.67 11.81
C GLY A 113 -36.42 -9.41 11.46
N HIS A 114 -36.89 -9.99 10.35
CA HIS A 114 -38.30 -10.29 10.21
C HIS A 114 -38.64 -11.32 11.29
N SER A 115 -39.21 -10.83 12.40
CA SER A 115 -40.00 -11.70 13.27
C SER A 115 -41.18 -12.20 12.42
N PRO A 116 -41.40 -13.52 12.31
CA PRO A 116 -42.66 -14.01 11.79
C PRO A 116 -43.72 -13.68 12.84
N LEU A 117 -44.61 -12.74 12.52
CA LEU A 117 -45.87 -12.61 13.23
C LEU A 117 -46.75 -13.80 12.81
N GLN A 118 -47.02 -14.67 13.79
CA GLN A 118 -48.07 -15.69 13.92
C GLN A 118 -48.42 -16.53 12.68
#